data_AF-A0A536ZK58-F1
#
_entry.id   AF-A0A536ZK58-F1
#
_cell.length_a   1.000
_cell.length_b   1.000
_cell.length_c   1.000
_cell.angle_alpha   90.00
_cell.angle_beta   90.00
_cell.angle_gamma   90.00
#
_symmetry.space_group_name_H-M   'P 1'
#
loop_
_entity.id
_entity.type
_entity.pdbx_description
1 polymer ?
#
loop_
_entity_poly.entity_id
_entity_poly.type
_entity_poly.pdbx_seq_one_letter_code
_entity_poly.pdbx_strand_id
1 'polypeptide(L)' 'MFKELRPAALAFLVLTLITGIVYPLIVTAFAQLFSGKATGSVIVVNGRAVGSGLIGQPFSDPKYFWSRPSATS' A
#
# COMPACT_ATOMS: atom_id res chain seq x y z
N MET A 1 -16.54 -15.86 36.02
CA MET A 1 -16.26 -14.65 35.21
C MET A 1 -14.77 -14.45 34.96
N PHE A 2 -13.92 -14.25 35.99
CA PHE A 2 -12.46 -14.04 35.79
C PHE A 2 -11.69 -15.22 35.19
N LYS A 3 -12.21 -16.44 35.26
CA LYS A 3 -11.60 -17.65 34.67
C LYS A 3 -11.58 -17.61 33.13
N GLU A 4 -12.52 -16.90 32.52
CA GLU A 4 -12.61 -16.71 31.06
C GLU A 4 -11.75 -15.54 30.55
N LEU A 5 -11.26 -14.68 31.45
CA LEU A 5 -10.47 -13.50 31.06
C LEU A 5 -9.11 -13.91 30.47
N ARG A 6 -8.51 -14.98 31.01
CA ARG A 6 -7.23 -15.51 30.54
C ARG A 6 -7.32 -16.09 29.11
N PRO A 7 -8.24 -17.02 28.79
CA PRO A 7 -8.35 -17.52 27.41
C PRO A 7 -8.79 -16.41 26.44
N ALA A 8 -9.65 -15.49 26.84
CA ALA A 8 -10.06 -14.36 26.00
C ALA A 8 -8.88 -13.43 25.66
N ALA A 9 -8.08 -13.03 26.66
CA ALA A 9 -6.90 -12.19 26.44
C ALA A 9 -5.84 -12.89 25.58
N LEU A 10 -5.66 -14.19 25.77
CA LEU A 10 -4.70 -14.97 24.99
C LEU A 10 -5.15 -15.13 23.53
N ALA A 11 -6.44 -15.42 23.30
CA ALA A 11 -7.00 -15.45 21.95
C ALA A 11 -6.90 -14.08 21.26
N PHE A 12 -7.19 -13.00 21.97
CA PHE A 12 -7.03 -11.64 21.46
C PHE A 12 -5.60 -11.32 21.05
N LEU A 13 -4.62 -11.63 21.91
CA LEU A 13 -3.20 -11.43 21.60
C LEU A 13 -2.75 -12.29 20.43
N VAL A 14 -3.11 -13.57 20.40
CA VAL A 14 -2.74 -14.48 19.30
C VAL A 14 -3.30 -13.99 17.98
N LEU A 15 -4.59 -13.64 17.93
CA LEU A 15 -5.21 -13.14 16.70
C LEU A 15 -4.59 -11.80 16.28
N THR A 16 -4.29 -10.90 17.22
CA THR A 16 -3.62 -9.62 16.94
C THR A 16 -2.25 -9.84 16.31
N LEU A 17 -1.45 -10.78 16.85
CA LEU A 17 -0.15 -11.11 16.28
C LEU A 17 -0.27 -11.75 14.89
N ILE A 18 -1.23 -12.65 14.71
CA ILE A 18 -1.44 -13.32 13.42
C ILE A 18 -1.86 -12.31 12.35
N THR A 19 -2.87 -11.48 12.62
CA THR A 19 -3.43 -10.57 11.62
C THR A 19 -2.65 -9.27 11.48
N GLY A 20 -2.03 -8.79 12.55
CA GLY A 20 -1.28 -7.54 12.58
C GLY A 20 0.20 -7.66 12.28
N ILE A 21 0.79 -8.86 12.43
CA ILE A 21 2.23 -9.06 12.20
C ILE A 21 2.48 -10.18 11.18
N VAL A 22 2.05 -11.40 11.49
CA VAL A 22 2.38 -12.57 10.66
C VAL A 22 1.84 -12.41 9.25
N TYR A 23 0.56 -12.08 9.11
CA TYR A 23 -0.09 -11.88 7.83
C TYR A 23 0.55 -10.76 6.98
N PRO A 24 0.68 -9.50 7.45
CA PRO A 24 1.25 -8.44 6.63
C PRO A 24 2.72 -8.69 6.28
N LEU A 25 3.52 -9.32 7.16
CA LEU A 25 4.91 -9.66 6.82
C LEU A 25 4.98 -10.69 5.70
N ILE A 26 4.17 -11.76 5.78
CA ILE A 26 4.11 -12.78 4.73
C ILE A 26 3.67 -12.14 3.41
N VAL A 27 2.55 -11.42 3.40
CA VAL A 27 2.02 -10.79 2.19
C VAL A 27 3.04 -9.82 1.59
N THR A 28 3.70 -9.00 2.41
CA THR A 28 4.71 -8.04 1.95
C THR A 28 5.93 -8.75 1.37
N ALA A 29 6.41 -9.83 2.00
CA ALA A 29 7.53 -10.61 1.50
C ALA A 29 7.23 -11.22 0.12
N PHE A 30 6.04 -11.82 -0.05
CA PHE A 30 5.61 -12.33 -1.35
C PHE A 30 5.36 -11.22 -2.37
N ALA A 31 4.89 -10.04 -1.95
CA ALA A 31 4.67 -8.91 -2.84
C ALA A 31 5.98 -8.43 -3.51
N GLN A 32 7.14 -8.60 -2.87
CA GLN A 32 8.43 -8.22 -3.46
C GLN A 32 8.80 -9.03 -4.72
N LEU A 33 8.19 -10.20 -4.95
CA LEU A 33 8.37 -10.94 -6.21
C LEU A 33 7.76 -10.22 -7.42
N PHE A 34 6.89 -9.24 -7.21
CA PHE A 34 6.25 -8.50 -8.28
C PHE A 34 7.05 -7.24 -8.61
N SER A 35 7.87 -7.32 -9.66
CA SER A 35 8.78 -6.26 -10.14
C SER A 35 8.17 -4.86 -10.12
N GLY A 36 8.54 -4.07 -9.11
CA GLY A 36 8.16 -2.66 -8.95
C GLY A 36 6.70 -2.38 -8.59
N LYS A 37 5.78 -3.34 -8.73
CA LYS A 37 4.34 -3.16 -8.44
C LYS A 37 4.07 -2.98 -6.94
N ALA A 38 4.73 -3.79 -6.11
CA ALA A 38 4.64 -3.69 -4.66
C ALA A 38 5.23 -2.39 -4.11
N THR A 39 6.11 -1.74 -4.89
CA THR A 39 6.76 -0.47 -4.54
C THR A 39 6.09 0.73 -5.23
N GLY A 40 4.83 0.58 -5.64
CA GLY A 40 4.02 1.70 -6.17
C GLY A 40 4.21 1.99 -7.66
N SER A 41 4.85 1.10 -8.43
CA SER A 41 5.01 1.23 -9.89
C SER A 41 5.63 2.57 -10.31
N VAL A 42 6.64 3.02 -9.57
CA VAL A 42 7.28 4.33 -9.75
C VAL A 42 8.00 4.41 -11.10
N ILE A 43 7.81 5.51 -11.82
CA ILE A 43 8.50 5.84 -13.07
C ILE A 43 9.66 6.77 -12.74
N VAL A 44 10.86 6.39 -13.19
CA VAL A 44 12.10 7.14 -12.98
C VAL A 44 12.65 7.61 -14.33
N VAL A 45 12.92 8.91 -14.45
CA VAL A 45 13.54 9.52 -15.63
C VAL A 45 14.74 10.34 -15.18
N ASN A 46 15.91 10.10 -15.78
CA ASN A 46 17.16 10.77 -15.41
C ASN A 46 17.47 10.70 -13.90
N GLY A 47 17.25 9.54 -13.28
CA GLY A 47 17.49 9.32 -11.85
C GLY A 47 16.49 9.99 -10.90
N ARG A 48 15.46 10.68 -11.41
CA ARG A 48 14.40 11.30 -10.60
C ARG A 48 13.08 10.55 -10.76
N ALA A 49 12.41 10.30 -9.63
CA ALA A 49 11.03 9.80 -9.65
C ALA A 49 10.11 10.91 -10.19
N VAL A 50 9.43 10.63 -11.30
CA VAL A 50 8.55 11.59 -11.98
C VAL A 50 7.06 11.28 -11.80
N GLY A 51 6.72 10.09 -11.28
CA GLY A 51 5.34 9.68 -11.04
C GLY A 51 5.21 8.17 -10.82
N SER A 52 3.99 7.66 -10.96
CA SER A 52 3.67 6.23 -10.93
C SER A 52 2.85 5.87 -12.16
N GLY A 53 3.05 4.66 -12.69
CA GLY A 53 2.28 4.17 -13.85
C GLY A 53 0.77 4.07 -13.63
N LEU A 54 0.30 4.20 -12.38
CA LEU A 54 -1.12 4.12 -12.02
C LEU A 54 -1.71 5.46 -11.55
N ILE A 55 -0.90 6.52 -11.46
CA ILE A 55 -1.33 7.82 -10.95
C ILE A 55 -1.30 8.85 -12.08
N GLY A 56 -2.46 9.44 -12.38
CA GLY A 56 -2.57 10.58 -13.27
C GLY A 56 -2.08 11.86 -12.61
N GLN A 57 -1.42 12.72 -13.38
CA GLN A 57 -0.93 14.02 -12.92
C GLN A 57 -1.80 15.15 -13.47
N PRO A 58 -1.91 16.30 -12.77
CA PRO A 58 -2.58 17.46 -13.31
C PRO A 58 -1.76 18.05 -14.46
N PHE A 59 -2.31 18.02 -15.67
CA PHE A 59 -1.70 18.63 -16.85
C PHE A 59 -2.53 19.84 -17.31
N SER A 60 -1.94 21.04 -17.23
CA SER A 60 -2.56 22.29 -17.70
C SER A 60 -1.84 22.90 -18.92
N ASP A 61 -0.63 22.45 -19.22
CA ASP A 61 0.14 22.90 -20.38
C ASP A 61 -0.50 22.33 -21.67
N PRO A 62 -0.83 23.17 -22.68
CA PRO A 62 -1.45 22.73 -23.93
C PRO A 62 -0.67 21.67 -24.72
N LYS A 63 0.63 21.50 -24.46
CA LYS A 63 1.44 20.47 -25.12
C LYS A 63 1.16 19.05 -24.63
N TYR A 64 0.49 18.89 -23.49
CA TYR A 64 0.13 17.59 -22.93
C TYR A 64 -1.34 17.25 -23.18
N PHE A 65 -1.65 15.96 -23.11
CA PHE A 65 -3.03 15.50 -23.10
C PHE A 65 -3.75 15.99 -21.83
N TRP A 66 -4.93 16.57 -22.02
CA TRP A 66 -5.79 16.96 -20.91
C TRP A 66 -6.38 15.73 -20.23
N SER A 67 -6.12 15.63 -18.93
CA SER A 67 -6.66 14.57 -18.08
C SER A 67 -8.12 14.85 -17.70
N ARG A 68 -8.81 13.83 -17.19
CA ARG A 68 -10.14 14.02 -16.59
C ARG A 68 -10.04 15.03 -15.43
N PRO A 69 -10.99 15.97 -15.29
CA PRO A 69 -11.01 16.88 -14.14
C PRO A 69 -11.00 16.09 -12.83
N SER A 70 -10.10 16.47 -11.93
CA SER A 70 -10.08 15.98 -10.54
C SER A 70 -10.63 17.05 -9.61
N ALA A 71 -11.51 16.66 -8.70
CA ALA A 71 -12.08 17.53 -7.67
C ALA A 71 -11.53 17.22 -6.27
N THR A 72 -10.33 16.63 -6.22
CA THR A 72 -9.58 16.41 -4.97
C THR A 72 -9.01 17.74 -4.48
N SER A 73 -9.27 18.07 -3.21
CA SER A 73 -8.80 19.28 -2.51
C SER A 73 -7.34 19.20 -2.08
#